data_AF-A0A182Y7H8-F1
#
_entry.id   AF-A0A182Y7H8-F1
#
_cell.length_a   1.000
_cell.length_b   1.000
_cell.length_c   1.000
_cell.angle_alpha   90.00
_cell.angle_beta   90.00
_cell.angle_gamma   90.00
#
_symmetry.space_group_name_H-M   'P 1'
#
loop_
_entity.id
_entity.type
_entity.pdbx_description
1 polymer ?
#
loop_
_entity_poly.entity_id
_entity_poly.type
_entity_poly.pdbx_seq_one_letter_code
_entity_poly.pdbx_strand_id
1 'polypeptide(L)'
;MMSLQFVLVGVLLHLLPAPADGKDHNYIFDASELDCPGNVTHGPITLTAYHPLFDSDRKRDYLDAQNRKLYTLQEYLDNRAPYVTVGMDPDLKLPYGKEACIPELNRHFRRAVRLQVRDTHEDLRGGGMRRVDICVRTQEDSYDDIVNMLQVTLVL
;
A
#
# COMPACT_ATOMS: atom_id res chain seq x y z
N MET A 1 -36.96 27.58 52.23
CA MET A 1 -35.52 27.75 51.90
C MET A 1 -35.08 26.41 51.33
N MET A 2 -34.66 26.22 50.08
CA MET A 2 -34.02 27.10 49.11
C MET A 2 -34.30 26.51 47.71
N SER A 3 -34.70 27.36 46.77
CA SER A 3 -34.97 27.02 45.36
C SER A 3 -33.63 26.92 44.62
N LEU A 4 -33.42 25.87 43.82
CA LEU A 4 -32.23 25.73 42.98
C LEU A 4 -32.66 25.78 41.50
N GLN A 5 -32.59 26.98 40.93
CA GLN A 5 -32.76 27.20 39.49
C GLN A 5 -31.48 26.77 38.76
N PHE A 6 -31.60 25.80 37.85
CA PHE A 6 -30.57 25.56 36.84
C PHE A 6 -30.86 26.42 35.62
N VAL A 7 -29.98 27.39 35.39
CA VAL A 7 -29.99 28.26 34.21
C VAL A 7 -29.43 27.48 33.02
N LEU A 8 -30.24 27.36 31.97
CA LEU A 8 -29.86 26.81 30.68
C LEU A 8 -28.96 27.83 29.95
N VAL A 9 -27.65 27.65 29.94
CA VAL A 9 -26.74 28.48 29.14
C VAL A 9 -26.65 27.86 27.74
N GLY A 10 -27.43 28.42 26.81
CA GLY A 10 -27.34 28.10 25.39
C GLY A 10 -26.03 28.61 24.82
N VAL A 11 -25.16 27.70 24.37
CA VAL A 11 -24.01 28.05 23.53
C VAL A 11 -24.48 28.07 22.09
N LEU A 12 -24.78 29.28 21.60
CA LEU A 12 -25.04 29.56 20.20
C LEU A 12 -23.70 29.52 19.45
N LEU A 13 -23.35 28.35 18.89
CA LEU A 13 -22.17 28.23 18.05
C LEU A 13 -22.48 28.87 16.69
N HIS A 14 -21.97 30.08 16.47
CA HIS A 14 -22.01 30.75 15.18
C HIS A 14 -21.25 29.93 14.14
N LEU A 15 -21.99 29.25 13.26
CA LEU A 15 -21.53 28.73 11.99
C LEU A 15 -21.14 29.91 11.09
N LEU A 16 -19.88 30.31 11.14
CA LEU A 16 -19.29 31.14 10.09
C LEU A 16 -18.98 30.23 8.89
N PRO A 17 -19.54 30.48 7.69
CA PRO A 17 -19.11 29.76 6.50
C PRO A 17 -17.67 30.15 6.20
N ALA A 18 -16.76 29.16 6.23
CA ALA A 18 -15.43 29.33 5.67
C ALA A 18 -15.57 29.70 4.19
N PRO A 19 -14.81 30.67 3.67
CA PRO A 19 -14.78 30.92 2.24
C PRO A 19 -14.23 29.68 1.55
N ALA A 20 -15.08 29.01 0.79
CA ALA A 20 -14.64 28.02 -0.18
C ALA A 20 -13.81 28.78 -1.22
N ASP A 21 -12.49 28.70 -1.13
CA ASP A 21 -11.56 29.08 -2.20
C ASP A 21 -11.78 28.07 -3.33
N GLY A 22 -12.83 28.33 -4.12
CA GLY A 22 -13.15 27.61 -5.35
C GLY A 22 -12.06 27.88 -6.38
N LYS A 23 -10.97 27.13 -6.29
CA LYS A 23 -10.07 26.95 -7.41
C LYS A 23 -10.47 25.65 -8.09
N ASP A 24 -11.22 25.80 -9.16
CA ASP A 24 -11.34 24.78 -10.21
C ASP A 24 -9.94 24.53 -10.77
N HIS A 25 -9.22 23.61 -10.13
CA HIS A 25 -7.97 23.10 -10.64
C HIS A 25 -8.31 22.12 -11.76
N ASN A 26 -8.21 22.60 -13.01
CA ASN A 26 -7.96 21.71 -14.15
C ASN A 26 -6.62 21.01 -13.91
N TYR A 27 -6.64 19.97 -13.09
CA TYR A 27 -5.49 19.14 -12.82
C TYR A 27 -5.21 18.32 -14.07
N ILE A 28 -4.25 18.77 -14.86
CA ILE A 28 -3.70 17.99 -15.96
C ILE A 28 -2.79 16.96 -15.32
N PHE A 29 -3.20 15.70 -15.37
CA PHE A 29 -2.41 14.57 -14.89
C PHE A 29 -1.08 14.52 -15.68
N ASP A 30 0.05 14.70 -15.00
CA ASP A 30 1.35 14.52 -15.61
C ASP A 30 1.73 13.03 -15.56
N ALA A 31 1.97 12.44 -16.73
CA ALA A 31 2.36 11.03 -16.83
C ALA A 31 3.66 10.72 -16.09
N SER A 32 4.53 11.72 -15.90
CA SER A 32 5.77 11.59 -15.13
C SER A 32 5.52 11.24 -13.65
N GLU A 33 4.33 11.53 -13.12
CA GLU A 33 3.94 11.15 -11.76
C GLU A 33 3.81 9.63 -11.58
N LEU A 34 3.77 8.86 -12.67
CA LEU A 34 3.74 7.40 -12.66
C LEU A 34 5.13 6.77 -12.77
N ASP A 35 6.16 7.57 -13.02
CA ASP A 35 7.51 7.06 -13.19
C ASP A 35 8.03 6.48 -11.87
N CYS A 36 8.77 5.39 -12.00
CA CYS A 36 9.36 4.74 -10.84
C CYS A 36 10.64 5.46 -10.43
N PRO A 37 10.72 5.99 -9.19
CA PRO A 37 11.98 6.50 -8.67
C PRO A 37 12.93 5.32 -8.43
N GLY A 38 14.18 5.45 -8.88
CA GLY A 38 15.22 4.46 -8.66
C GLY A 38 16.24 4.42 -9.78
N ASN A 39 17.35 3.73 -9.52
CA ASN A 39 18.49 3.70 -10.44
C ASN A 39 18.80 2.28 -10.92
N VAL A 40 18.23 1.26 -10.28
CA VAL A 40 18.48 -0.14 -10.60
C VAL A 40 17.19 -0.75 -11.12
N THR A 41 17.25 -1.28 -12.35
CA THR A 41 16.11 -1.90 -13.01
C THR A 41 16.39 -3.39 -13.19
N HIS A 42 15.40 -4.22 -12.86
CA HIS A 42 15.39 -5.66 -13.03
C HIS A 42 14.19 -6.06 -13.90
N GLY A 43 14.38 -7.00 -14.82
CA GLY A 43 13.31 -7.43 -15.71
C GLY A 43 13.79 -8.43 -16.78
N PRO A 44 12.88 -9.27 -17.31
CA PRO A 44 11.51 -9.46 -16.84
C PRO A 44 11.47 -10.28 -15.54
N ILE A 45 10.60 -9.87 -14.61
CA ILE A 45 10.35 -10.60 -13.35
C ILE A 45 8.87 -11.03 -13.26
N THR A 46 8.57 -11.97 -12.38
CA THR A 46 7.20 -12.40 -12.06
C THR A 46 6.66 -11.63 -10.86
N LEU A 47 5.48 -11.03 -11.02
CA LEU A 47 4.67 -10.52 -9.93
C LEU A 47 3.59 -11.56 -9.61
N THR A 48 3.44 -11.87 -8.34
CA THR A 48 2.37 -12.74 -7.81
C THR A 48 1.72 -12.09 -6.60
N ALA A 49 0.54 -12.54 -6.21
CA ALA A 49 -0.18 -12.01 -5.06
C ALA A 49 -0.23 -13.01 -3.89
N TYR A 50 -0.25 -12.48 -2.68
CA TYR A 50 -0.59 -13.23 -1.47
C TYR A 50 -1.49 -12.38 -0.57
N HIS A 51 -2.21 -13.02 0.35
CA HIS A 51 -3.06 -12.30 1.30
C HIS A 51 -2.80 -12.78 2.74
N PRO A 52 -2.96 -11.89 3.75
CA PRO A 52 -2.87 -12.28 5.15
C PRO A 52 -3.94 -13.32 5.53
N LEU A 53 -3.56 -14.27 6.39
CA LEU A 53 -4.46 -15.24 7.02
C LEU A 53 -4.60 -14.90 8.50
N PHE A 54 -5.51 -13.99 8.84
CA PHE A 54 -5.68 -13.50 10.20
C PHE A 54 -6.18 -14.54 11.22
N ASP A 55 -6.83 -15.60 10.75
CA ASP A 55 -7.29 -16.71 11.59
C ASP A 55 -6.21 -17.79 11.80
N SER A 56 -4.99 -17.58 11.29
CA SER A 56 -3.86 -18.50 11.50
C SER A 56 -3.22 -18.31 12.88
N ASP A 57 -2.84 -19.42 13.52
CA ASP A 57 -2.03 -19.40 14.75
C ASP A 57 -0.58 -18.94 14.50
N ARG A 58 -0.16 -18.83 13.24
CA ARG A 58 1.21 -18.47 12.88
C ARG A 58 1.29 -16.99 12.51
N LYS A 59 1.99 -16.21 13.34
CA LYS A 59 2.24 -14.78 13.12
C LYS A 59 2.71 -14.41 11.72
N ARG A 60 3.58 -15.23 11.12
CA ARG A 60 4.13 -15.00 9.77
C ARG A 60 3.08 -15.03 8.67
N ASP A 61 1.90 -15.58 8.94
CA ASP A 61 0.83 -15.69 7.95
C ASP A 61 0.01 -14.37 7.88
N TYR A 62 0.20 -13.45 8.83
CA TYR A 62 -0.51 -12.15 8.86
C TYR A 62 0.32 -10.95 9.33
N LEU A 63 1.61 -11.15 9.64
CA LEU A 63 2.59 -10.11 9.97
C LEU A 63 3.83 -10.28 9.10
N ASP A 64 4.52 -9.16 8.87
CA ASP A 64 5.75 -9.15 8.07
C ASP A 64 6.95 -9.81 8.77
N ALA A 65 8.10 -9.82 8.09
CA ALA A 65 9.34 -10.40 8.58
C ALA A 65 9.86 -9.81 9.92
N GLN A 66 9.34 -8.65 10.35
CA GLN A 66 9.63 -8.01 11.64
C GLN A 66 8.45 -8.06 12.62
N ASN A 67 7.45 -8.92 12.38
CA ASN A 67 6.21 -9.02 13.15
C ASN A 67 5.40 -7.72 13.18
N ARG A 68 5.44 -6.93 12.11
CA ARG A 68 4.60 -5.73 11.95
C ARG A 68 3.43 -5.99 11.03
N LYS A 69 2.41 -5.15 11.12
CA LYS A 69 1.23 -5.21 10.26
C LYS A 69 1.62 -5.17 8.78
N LEU A 70 1.07 -6.07 7.98
CA LEU A 70 1.08 -6.02 6.51
C LEU A 70 0.12 -4.93 6.02
N TYR A 71 0.56 -4.15 5.03
CA TYR A 71 -0.31 -3.20 4.34
C TYR A 71 -0.64 -3.71 2.95
N THR A 72 -1.93 -3.83 2.69
CA THR A 72 -2.45 -4.42 1.46
C THR A 72 -2.55 -3.37 0.35
N LEU A 73 -2.52 -3.82 -0.91
CA LEU A 73 -2.76 -2.96 -2.08
C LEU A 73 -4.07 -2.20 -1.95
N GLN A 74 -5.15 -2.88 -1.54
CA GLN A 74 -6.47 -2.26 -1.40
C GLN A 74 -6.49 -1.19 -0.30
N GLU A 75 -5.87 -1.43 0.86
CA GLU A 75 -5.74 -0.37 1.87
C GLU A 75 -4.96 0.84 1.36
N TYR A 76 -3.94 0.64 0.52
CA TYR A 76 -3.19 1.74 -0.08
C TYR A 76 -4.03 2.53 -1.10
N LEU A 77 -4.74 1.83 -1.98
CA LEU A 77 -5.64 2.44 -2.97
C LEU A 77 -6.76 3.22 -2.29
N ASP A 78 -7.26 2.73 -1.14
CA ASP A 78 -8.24 3.41 -0.28
C ASP A 78 -7.66 4.60 0.53
N ASN A 79 -6.37 4.91 0.42
CA ASN A 79 -5.65 5.90 1.23
C ASN A 79 -5.64 5.59 2.75
N ARG A 80 -5.76 4.31 3.11
CA ARG A 80 -5.70 3.81 4.50
C ARG A 80 -4.34 3.23 4.88
N ALA A 81 -3.42 3.12 3.93
CA ALA A 81 -2.05 2.67 4.15
C ALA A 81 -1.02 3.62 3.52
N PRO A 82 0.15 3.81 4.13
CA PRO A 82 1.20 4.68 3.60
C PRO A 82 2.04 4.04 2.47
N TYR A 83 1.96 2.72 2.30
CA TYR A 83 2.64 1.92 1.28
C TYR A 83 1.93 0.56 1.16
N VAL A 84 2.32 -0.22 0.15
CA VAL A 84 1.95 -1.64 -0.01
C VAL A 84 3.13 -2.51 0.41
N THR A 85 2.89 -3.51 1.25
CA THR A 85 3.91 -4.50 1.60
C THR A 85 4.13 -5.45 0.42
N VAL A 86 5.40 -5.68 0.08
CA VAL A 86 5.79 -6.75 -0.83
C VAL A 86 6.78 -7.71 -0.17
N GLY A 87 6.70 -8.97 -0.58
CA GLY A 87 7.61 -10.05 -0.23
C GLY A 87 8.63 -10.30 -1.33
N MET A 88 9.88 -10.56 -0.94
CA MET A 88 10.96 -10.98 -1.85
C MET A 88 11.82 -12.07 -1.22
N ASP A 89 12.73 -12.64 -2.02
CA ASP A 89 13.66 -13.68 -1.59
C ASP A 89 14.47 -13.24 -0.36
N PRO A 90 14.44 -14.01 0.75
CA PRO A 90 15.16 -13.67 1.98
C PRO A 90 16.67 -13.60 1.81
N ASP A 91 17.25 -14.23 0.79
CA ASP A 91 18.70 -14.30 0.57
C ASP A 91 19.27 -13.08 -0.16
N LEU A 92 18.41 -12.19 -0.68
CA LEU A 92 18.83 -10.89 -1.22
C LEU A 92 19.37 -9.94 -0.15
N LYS A 93 18.98 -10.13 1.12
CA LYS A 93 19.35 -9.28 2.27
C LYS A 93 19.13 -7.79 2.02
N LEU A 94 18.04 -7.45 1.32
CA LEU A 94 17.64 -6.05 1.13
C LEU A 94 17.34 -5.38 2.48
N PRO A 95 17.65 -4.08 2.64
CA PRO A 95 17.24 -3.33 3.82
C PRO A 95 15.73 -3.44 4.05
N TYR A 96 15.30 -3.65 5.29
CA TYR A 96 13.88 -3.69 5.61
C TYR A 96 13.20 -2.37 5.29
N GLY A 97 12.10 -2.44 4.53
CA GLY A 97 11.40 -1.25 4.02
C GLY A 97 12.06 -0.64 2.77
N LYS A 98 12.98 -1.35 2.12
CA LYS A 98 13.54 -0.94 0.82
C LYS A 98 12.40 -0.63 -0.15
N GLU A 99 12.41 0.57 -0.69
CA GLU A 99 11.42 0.99 -1.68
C GLU A 99 11.60 0.18 -2.96
N ALA A 100 10.46 -0.20 -3.53
CA ALA A 100 10.36 -0.87 -4.80
C ALA A 100 9.28 -0.19 -5.63
N CYS A 101 9.37 -0.33 -6.94
CA CYS A 101 8.38 0.20 -7.85
C CYS A 101 8.20 -0.71 -9.06
N ILE A 102 6.95 -0.88 -9.49
CA ILE A 102 6.56 -1.66 -10.67
C ILE A 102 5.79 -0.72 -11.60
N PRO A 103 6.40 -0.24 -12.69
CA PRO A 103 5.77 0.73 -13.60
C PRO A 103 4.42 0.25 -14.16
N GLU A 104 4.29 -1.06 -14.39
CA GLU A 104 3.05 -1.68 -14.89
C GLU A 104 1.88 -1.50 -13.90
N LEU A 105 2.13 -1.63 -12.60
CA LEU A 105 1.12 -1.36 -11.57
C LEU A 105 0.75 0.12 -11.53
N ASN A 106 1.74 1.00 -11.59
CA ASN A 106 1.49 2.44 -11.57
C ASN A 106 0.60 2.88 -12.73
N ARG A 107 0.88 2.36 -13.94
CA ARG A 107 0.08 2.63 -15.13
C ARG A 107 -1.35 2.09 -15.01
N HIS A 108 -1.52 0.89 -14.49
CA HIS A 108 -2.85 0.30 -14.32
C HIS A 108 -3.71 1.09 -13.34
N PHE A 109 -3.19 1.38 -12.15
CA PHE A 109 -3.92 2.11 -11.11
C PHE A 109 -3.93 3.63 -11.33
N ARG A 110 -3.21 4.13 -12.36
CA ARG A 110 -3.01 5.56 -12.66
C ARG A 110 -2.58 6.35 -11.42
N ARG A 111 -1.69 5.73 -10.65
CA ARG A 111 -1.16 6.27 -9.39
C ARG A 111 0.21 5.65 -9.14
N ALA A 112 1.16 6.42 -8.62
CA ALA A 112 2.38 5.85 -8.06
C ALA A 112 2.05 4.95 -6.86
N VAL A 113 2.13 3.63 -7.05
CA VAL A 113 1.92 2.64 -5.99
C VAL A 113 3.23 2.48 -5.23
N ARG A 114 3.29 3.03 -4.02
CA ARG A 114 4.49 2.97 -3.19
C ARG A 114 4.65 1.57 -2.59
N LEU A 115 5.57 0.77 -3.11
CA LEU A 115 5.86 -0.58 -2.60
C LEU A 115 7.03 -0.55 -1.63
N GLN A 116 6.99 -1.41 -0.60
CA GLN A 116 8.13 -1.60 0.30
C GLN A 116 8.38 -3.08 0.57
N VAL A 117 9.63 -3.51 0.37
CA VAL A 117 10.10 -4.87 0.67
C VAL A 117 10.23 -5.01 2.18
N ARG A 118 9.24 -5.66 2.79
CA ARG A 118 9.15 -5.83 4.25
C ARG A 118 8.89 -7.27 4.67
N ASP A 119 8.43 -8.08 3.74
CA ASP A 119 8.06 -9.45 4.01
C ASP A 119 8.96 -10.44 3.27
N THR A 120 8.91 -11.69 3.71
CA THR A 120 9.59 -12.80 3.06
C THR A 120 8.99 -14.13 3.52
N HIS A 121 9.03 -15.12 2.65
CA HIS A 121 8.49 -16.45 2.92
C HIS A 121 9.47 -17.51 2.38
N GLU A 122 9.41 -18.73 2.92
CA GLU A 122 10.33 -19.80 2.50
C GLU A 122 10.10 -20.22 1.03
N ASP A 123 8.90 -20.04 0.48
CA ASP A 123 8.61 -20.30 -0.94
C ASP A 123 9.18 -19.22 -1.89
N LEU A 124 9.63 -18.09 -1.35
CA LEU A 124 10.36 -17.05 -2.10
C LEU A 124 11.87 -17.30 -2.16
N ARG A 125 12.39 -18.24 -1.36
CA ARG A 125 13.82 -18.56 -1.33
C ARG A 125 14.30 -19.11 -2.67
N GLY A 126 15.41 -18.57 -3.17
CA GLY A 126 15.99 -18.91 -4.47
C GLY A 126 15.34 -18.18 -5.66
N GLY A 127 14.31 -17.37 -5.43
CA GLY A 127 13.70 -16.51 -6.45
C GLY A 127 14.57 -15.31 -6.85
N GLY A 128 15.51 -14.91 -6.00
CA GLY A 128 16.34 -13.72 -6.18
C GLY A 128 15.52 -12.49 -6.57
N MET A 129 16.03 -11.70 -7.52
CA MET A 129 15.34 -10.54 -8.08
C MET A 129 14.22 -10.92 -9.07
N ARG A 130 13.91 -12.20 -9.28
CA ARG A 130 13.01 -12.65 -10.36
C ARG A 130 11.54 -12.77 -9.94
N ARG A 131 11.24 -12.64 -8.65
CA ARG A 131 9.87 -12.72 -8.12
C ARG A 131 9.64 -11.65 -7.05
N VAL A 132 8.47 -11.04 -7.11
CA VAL A 132 7.93 -10.17 -6.07
C VAL A 132 6.53 -10.63 -5.75
N ASP A 133 6.20 -10.77 -4.47
CA ASP A 133 4.85 -11.07 -4.01
C ASP A 133 4.20 -9.81 -3.44
N ILE A 134 3.07 -9.37 -3.99
CA ILE A 134 2.33 -8.21 -3.51
C ILE A 134 1.24 -8.61 -2.52
N CYS A 135 1.20 -7.93 -1.37
CA CYS A 135 0.19 -8.19 -0.35
C CYS A 135 -1.16 -7.58 -0.80
N VAL A 136 -2.17 -8.43 -0.95
CA VAL A 136 -3.56 -8.05 -1.22
C VAL A 136 -4.45 -8.40 -0.05
N ARG A 137 -5.65 -7.82 -0.01
CA ARG A 137 -6.54 -7.86 1.16
C ARG A 137 -7.26 -9.19 1.36
N THR A 138 -7.67 -9.85 0.27
CA THR A 138 -8.46 -11.09 0.33
C THR A 138 -7.91 -12.13 -0.64
N GLN A 139 -8.39 -13.36 -0.49
CA GLN A 139 -8.15 -14.43 -1.45
C GLN A 139 -8.71 -14.07 -2.83
N GLU A 140 -9.89 -13.47 -2.87
CA GLU A 140 -10.52 -13.03 -4.11
C GLU A 140 -9.69 -11.94 -4.82
N ASP A 141 -9.16 -10.98 -4.07
CA ASP A 141 -8.26 -9.94 -4.60
C ASP A 141 -6.95 -10.56 -5.17
N SER A 142 -6.55 -11.76 -4.72
CA SER A 142 -5.34 -12.46 -5.22
C SER A 142 -5.51 -13.09 -6.59
N TYR A 143 -6.73 -13.17 -7.11
CA TYR A 143 -7.02 -13.72 -8.44
C TYR A 143 -7.03 -12.67 -9.55
N ASP A 144 -6.88 -11.38 -9.22
CA ASP A 144 -6.81 -10.34 -10.24
C ASP A 144 -5.54 -10.51 -11.09
N ASP A 145 -5.70 -10.48 -12.42
CA ASP A 145 -4.60 -10.60 -13.37
C ASP A 145 -3.56 -9.50 -13.18
N ILE A 146 -3.96 -8.31 -12.71
CA ILE A 146 -3.01 -7.20 -12.54
C ILE A 146 -1.96 -7.46 -11.46
N VAL A 147 -2.29 -8.28 -10.47
CA VAL A 147 -1.35 -8.66 -9.40
C VAL A 147 -0.66 -10.00 -9.68
N ASN A 148 -0.88 -10.60 -10.86
CA ASN A 148 -0.31 -11.88 -11.28
C ASN A 148 0.31 -11.80 -12.69
N MET A 149 1.27 -10.88 -12.87
CA MET A 149 1.90 -10.63 -14.15
C MET A 149 3.23 -11.40 -14.30
N LEU A 150 3.38 -12.16 -15.39
CA LEU A 150 4.58 -12.98 -15.63
C LEU A 150 5.81 -12.18 -16.10
N GLN A 151 5.59 -10.96 -16.59
CA GLN A 151 6.64 -10.09 -17.13
C GLN A 151 6.39 -8.66 -16.70
N VAL A 152 7.02 -8.25 -15.61
CA VAL A 152 7.03 -6.85 -15.15
C VAL A 152 8.46 -6.34 -14.97
N THR A 153 8.57 -5.02 -14.88
CA THR A 153 9.80 -4.34 -14.53
C THR A 153 9.80 -4.05 -13.03
N LEU A 154 10.90 -4.37 -12.35
CA LEU A 154 11.13 -3.98 -10.96
C LEU A 154 12.20 -2.90 -10.90
N VAL A 155 11.89 -1.78 -10.27
CA VAL A 155 12.82 -0.69 -9.99
C VAL A 155 13.09 -0.64 -8.49
N LEU A 156 14.38 -0.60 -8.12
CA LEU A 156 14.89 -0.49 -6.76
C LEU A 156 15.82 0.73 -6.61
#